data_AF-A0A847XG13-F1
#
_entry.id   AF-A0A847XG13-F1
#
_cell.length_a   1.000
_cell.length_b   1.000
_cell.length_c   1.000
_cell.angle_alpha   90.00
_cell.angle_beta   90.00
_cell.angle_gamma   90.00
#
_symmetry.space_group_name_H-M   'P 1'
#
loop_
_entity.id
_entity.type
_entity.pdbx_description
1 polymer ?
#
loop_
_entity_poly.entity_id
_entity_poly.type
_entity_poly.pdbx_seq_one_letter_code
_entity_poly.pdbx_strand_id
1 'polypeptide(L)'
;IGQGQTLDEAIESIGMVVEGVKTTKSTYELAKKNHVIMPITREIYGVLYEGKDVRNSVINLMLRDKKHEMEDVIKEQISEW
;
A
#
# COMPACT_ATOMS: atom_id res chain seq x y z
N ILE A 1 -0.98 -16.33 2.09
CA ILE A 1 -1.34 -15.08 1.38
C ILE A 1 -0.95 -15.19 -0.10
N GLY A 2 -1.80 -14.76 -1.04
CA GLY A 2 -1.64 -14.93 -2.49
C GLY A 2 -2.21 -16.26 -3.03
N GLN A 3 -1.92 -17.36 -2.34
CA GLN A 3 -2.45 -18.70 -2.66
C GLN A 3 -3.67 -19.11 -1.81
N GLY A 4 -4.27 -18.16 -1.07
CA GLY A 4 -5.43 -18.42 -0.20
C GLY A 4 -5.11 -18.76 1.26
N GLN A 5 -3.84 -18.99 1.61
CA GLN A 5 -3.40 -19.19 2.99
C GLN A 5 -3.57 -17.93 3.85
N THR A 6 -3.73 -18.10 5.16
CA THR A 6 -3.76 -17.01 6.15
C THR A 6 -2.38 -16.32 6.25
N LEU A 7 -2.34 -15.18 6.95
CA LEU A 7 -1.09 -14.47 7.21
C LEU A 7 -0.16 -15.31 8.10
N ASP A 8 -0.70 -15.91 9.15
CA ASP A 8 0.07 -16.70 10.10
C ASP A 8 0.64 -17.97 9.44
N GLU A 9 -0.17 -18.68 8.65
CA GLU A 9 0.29 -19.83 7.85
C GLU A 9 1.41 -19.44 6.88
N ALA A 10 1.30 -18.26 6.26
CA ALA A 10 2.31 -17.76 5.33
C ALA A 10 3.61 -17.41 6.06
N ILE A 11 3.54 -16.77 7.23
CA ILE A 11 4.73 -16.44 8.03
C ILE A 11 5.41 -17.72 8.55
N GLU A 12 4.61 -18.68 9.04
CA GLU A 12 5.11 -19.96 9.57
C GLU A 12 5.80 -20.78 8.47
N SER A 13 5.21 -20.87 7.28
CA SER A 13 5.82 -21.58 6.14
C SER A 13 7.12 -20.93 5.63
N ILE A 14 7.25 -19.60 5.75
CA ILE A 14 8.47 -18.87 5.38
C ILE A 14 9.59 -19.12 6.41
N GLY A 15 9.26 -19.44 7.67
CA GLY A 15 10.23 -19.81 8.70
C GLY A 15 11.19 -18.69 9.13
N MET A 16 10.95 -17.46 8.67
CA MET A 16 11.75 -16.27 8.97
C MET A 16 10.87 -15.02 9.10
N VAL A 17 11.39 -13.98 9.74
CA VAL A 17 10.66 -12.71 9.93
C VAL A 17 10.38 -12.06 8.57
N VAL A 18 9.11 -11.84 8.27
CA VAL A 18 8.71 -11.10 7.06
C VAL A 18 8.68 -9.61 7.35
N GLU A 19 9.75 -8.90 6.98
CA GLU A 19 9.87 -7.46 7.20
C GLU A 19 8.73 -6.66 6.57
N GLY A 20 8.28 -7.06 5.37
CA GLY A 20 7.21 -6.38 4.64
C GLY A 20 5.90 -6.27 5.45
N VAL A 21 5.60 -7.24 6.32
CA VAL A 21 4.43 -7.18 7.21
C VAL A 21 4.59 -6.02 8.20
N LYS A 22 5.69 -6.02 8.96
CA LYS A 22 5.98 -4.97 9.95
C LYS A 22 6.13 -3.59 9.32
N THR A 23 6.86 -3.50 8.22
CA THR A 23 7.08 -2.25 7.48
C THR A 23 5.77 -1.67 6.95
N THR A 24 4.86 -2.50 6.44
CA THR A 24 3.54 -2.03 5.98
C THR A 24 2.78 -1.33 7.10
N LYS A 25 2.77 -1.89 8.31
CA LYS A 25 2.13 -1.28 9.47
C LYS A 25 2.73 0.09 9.79
N SER A 26 4.05 0.16 9.96
CA SER A 26 4.73 1.41 10.28
C SER A 26 4.54 2.48 9.19
N THR A 27 4.64 2.09 7.93
CA THR A 27 4.49 2.98 6.77
C THR A 27 3.06 3.50 6.66
N TYR A 28 2.04 2.67 6.91
CA TYR A 28 0.64 3.10 6.93
C TYR A 28 0.36 4.13 8.04
N GLU A 29 0.81 3.86 9.27
CA GLU A 29 0.63 4.80 10.39
C GLU A 29 1.37 6.12 10.14
N LEU A 30 2.58 6.06 9.56
CA LEU A 30 3.33 7.25 9.17
C LEU A 30 2.62 8.05 8.08
N ALA A 31 2.04 7.38 7.07
CA ALA A 31 1.23 8.01 6.02
C ALA A 31 0.06 8.79 6.63
N LYS A 32 -0.67 8.13 7.55
CA LYS A 32 -1.84 8.68 8.22
C LYS A 32 -1.47 9.90 9.05
N LYS A 33 -0.37 9.83 9.81
CA LYS A 33 0.15 10.95 10.61
C LYS A 33 0.51 12.17 9.76
N ASN A 34 1.09 11.94 8.58
CA ASN A 34 1.52 13.02 7.68
C ASN A 34 0.48 13.39 6.61
N HIS A 35 -0.72 12.80 6.66
CA HIS A 35 -1.77 13.00 5.66
C HIS A 35 -1.33 12.70 4.22
N VAL A 36 -0.40 11.75 4.04
CA VAL A 36 0.10 11.33 2.73
C VAL A 36 -0.77 10.21 2.16
N ILE A 37 -1.23 10.39 0.93
CA ILE A 37 -2.04 9.39 0.22
C ILE A 37 -1.12 8.28 -0.30
N MET A 38 -1.20 7.09 0.29
CA MET A 38 -0.48 5.89 -0.15
C MET A 38 -1.44 4.73 -0.45
N PRO A 39 -2.01 4.66 -1.67
CA PRO A 39 -3.05 3.70 -2.02
C PRO A 39 -2.57 2.25 -1.91
N ILE A 40 -1.37 1.96 -2.40
CA ILE A 40 -0.80 0.60 -2.37
C ILE A 40 -0.59 0.15 -0.91
N THR A 41 0.07 0.97 -0.10
CA THR A 41 0.30 0.69 1.32
C THR A 41 -1.01 0.48 2.07
N ARG A 42 -2.02 1.31 1.81
CA ARG A 42 -3.35 1.19 2.43
C ARG A 42 -4.02 -0.14 2.09
N GLU A 43 -3.96 -0.54 0.82
CA GLU A 43 -4.56 -1.78 0.35
C GLU A 43 -3.84 -3.01 0.92
N ILE A 44 -2.50 -2.99 0.99
CA ILE A 44 -1.72 -4.05 1.64
C ILE A 44 -2.02 -4.10 3.14
N TYR A 45 -2.12 -2.95 3.82
CA TYR A 45 -2.49 -2.89 5.23
C TYR A 45 -3.85 -3.54 5.48
N GLY A 46 -4.86 -3.21 4.66
CA GLY A 46 -6.19 -3.79 4.79
C GLY A 46 -6.18 -5.31 4.64
N VAL A 47 -5.41 -5.85 3.70
CA VAL A 47 -5.24 -7.31 3.52
C VAL A 47 -4.59 -7.95 4.75
N LEU A 48 -3.50 -7.36 5.24
CA LEU A 48 -2.70 -7.96 6.31
C LEU A 48 -3.34 -7.82 7.70
N TYR A 49 -4.06 -6.73 7.96
CA TYR A 49 -4.50 -6.35 9.30
C TYR A 49 -6.02 -6.21 9.46
N GLU A 50 -6.77 -5.99 8.37
CA GLU A 50 -8.21 -5.76 8.41
C GLU A 50 -9.01 -6.92 7.75
N GLY A 51 -8.32 -7.99 7.35
CA GLY A 51 -8.96 -9.16 6.72
C GLY A 51 -9.56 -8.86 5.35
N LYS A 52 -9.09 -7.82 4.67
CA LYS A 52 -9.58 -7.44 3.34
C LYS A 52 -9.24 -8.52 2.31
N ASP A 53 -10.19 -8.84 1.44
CA ASP A 53 -9.93 -9.78 0.34
C ASP A 53 -8.87 -9.21 -0.63
N VAL A 54 -7.92 -10.07 -1.01
CA VAL A 54 -6.79 -9.70 -1.87
C VAL A 54 -7.26 -9.30 -3.26
N ARG A 55 -8.24 -10.02 -3.84
CA ARG A 55 -8.73 -9.73 -5.19
C ARG A 55 -9.43 -8.39 -5.23
N ASN A 56 -10.28 -8.12 -4.24
CA ASN A 56 -10.94 -6.82 -4.11
C ASN A 56 -9.93 -5.68 -3.90
N SER A 57 -8.85 -5.93 -3.16
CA SER A 57 -7.80 -4.91 -2.95
C SER A 57 -7.07 -4.56 -4.25
N VAL A 58 -6.79 -5.57 -5.09
CA VAL A 58 -6.23 -5.35 -6.44
C VAL A 58 -7.21 -4.60 -7.32
N ILE A 59 -8.48 -4.99 -7.34
CA ILE A 59 -9.52 -4.30 -8.13
C ILE A 59 -9.64 -2.84 -7.71
N ASN A 60 -9.63 -2.55 -6.41
CA ASN A 60 -9.67 -1.19 -5.89
C ASN A 60 -8.49 -0.34 -6.37
N LEU A 61 -7.27 -0.90 -6.41
CA LEU A 61 -6.11 -0.20 -6.94
C LEU A 61 -6.24 0.11 -8.43
N MET A 62 -6.78 -0.83 -9.20
CA MET A 62 -6.95 -0.69 -10.64
C MET A 62 -8.10 0.27 -11.03
N LEU A 63 -9.14 0.35 -10.21
CA LEU A 63 -10.29 1.24 -10.42
C LEU A 63 -10.13 2.62 -9.78
N ARG A 64 -9.04 2.86 -9.05
CA ARG A 64 -8.76 4.16 -8.44
C ARG A 64 -8.64 5.24 -9.52
N ASP A 65 -9.09 6.44 -9.19
CA ASP A 65 -8.89 7.62 -10.02
C ASP A 65 -7.41 7.81 -10.39
N LYS A 66 -7.18 8.18 -11.65
CA LYS A 66 -5.84 8.48 -12.14
C LYS A 66 -5.28 9.67 -11.37
N LYS A 67 -4.10 9.48 -10.79
CA LYS A 67 -3.30 10.61 -10.31
C LYS A 67 -2.68 11.29 -11.54
N HIS A 68 -2.75 12.61 -11.61
CA HIS A 68 -2.04 13.37 -12.63
C HIS A 68 -0.54 13.30 -12.33
N GLU A 69 0.25 12.77 -13.28
CA GLU A 69 1.69 12.53 -13.12
C GLU A 69 2.55 13.79 -13.38
N MET A 70 1.97 14.87 -13.96
CA MET A 70 2.76 15.99 -14.52
C MET A 70 2.61 17.36 -13.83
N GLU A 71 1.69 17.57 -12.90
CA GLU A 71 1.50 18.92 -12.33
C GLU A 71 2.63 19.38 -11.42
N ASP A 72 3.30 18.46 -10.71
CA ASP A 72 4.39 18.81 -9.79
C ASP A 72 5.67 19.20 -10.57
N VAL A 73 5.91 18.59 -11.74
CA VAL A 73 7.06 18.90 -12.62
C VAL A 73 6.84 20.20 -13.39
N ILE A 74 5.60 20.47 -13.81
CA ILE A 74 5.26 21.69 -14.57
C ILE A 74 5.29 22.93 -13.68
N LYS A 75 4.93 22.82 -12.39
CA LYS A 75 4.97 23.95 -11.44
C LYS A 75 6.39 24.44 -11.16
N GLU A 76 7.37 23.54 -11.05
CA GLU A 76 8.78 23.94 -10.89
C GLU A 76 9.28 24.71 -12.12
N GLN A 77 8.96 24.23 -13.32
CA GLN A 77 9.43 24.82 -14.57
C GLN A 77 8.76 26.17 -14.92
N ILE A 78 7.52 26.40 -14.46
CA ILE A 78 6.83 27.69 -14.65
C ILE A 78 7.27 28.74 -13.60
N SER A 79 7.78 28.32 -12.43
CA SER A 79 8.25 29.26 -11.40
C SER A 79 9.61 29.90 -11.70
N GLU A 80 10.36 29.33 -12.65
CA GLU A 80 11.67 29.81 -13.09
C GLU A 80 11.64 30.62 -14.40
N TRP A 81 10.46 30.93 -14.95
CA TRP A 81 10.26 31.79 -16.13
C TRP A 81 9.67 33.15 -15.77
#